data_AF-A0A256XGV1-F1
#
_entry.id   AF-A0A256XGV1-F1
#
_cell.length_a   1.000
_cell.length_b   1.000
_cell.length_c   1.000
_cell.angle_alpha   90.00
_cell.angle_beta   90.00
_cell.angle_gamma   90.00
#
_symmetry.space_group_name_H-M   'P 1'
#
loop_
_entity.id
_entity.type
_entity.pdbx_description
1 polymer ?
#
loop_
_entity_poly.entity_id
_entity_poly.type
_entity_poly.pdbx_seq_one_letter_code
_entity_poly.pdbx_strand_id
1 'polypeptide(L)'
;MGVITSLMIKDVLKALKEFNKSLAQEINRRDDNVDRLYLFIVRQLKFAVRNIAIVSKMGLRNPRDCLGYRLIVKSVERVADHAARIAKLG
;
A
#
# COMPACT_ATOMS: atom_id res chain seq x y z
N MET A 1 -3.74 0.39 4.56
CA MET A 1 -2.52 0.25 3.73
C MET A 1 -1.29 0.82 4.44
N GLY A 2 -1.25 2.12 4.80
CA GLY A 2 -0.07 2.72 5.45
C GLY A 2 0.43 2.04 6.73
N VAL A 3 -0.47 1.57 7.61
CA VAL A 3 -0.09 0.80 8.81
C VAL A 3 0.62 -0.50 8.44
N ILE A 4 0.07 -1.26 7.50
CA ILE A 4 0.63 -2.54 7.04
C ILE A 4 2.03 -2.29 6.45
N THR A 5 2.17 -1.29 5.57
CA THR A 5 3.44 -0.90 4.98
C THR A 5 4.47 -0.47 6.05
N SER A 6 4.06 0.30 7.06
CA SER A 6 4.94 0.70 8.17
C SER A 6 5.44 -0.51 8.97
N LEU A 7 4.57 -1.48 9.22
CA LEU A 7 4.95 -2.75 9.87
C LEU A 7 5.91 -3.57 8.99
N MET A 8 5.71 -3.61 7.67
CA MET A 8 6.64 -4.29 6.76
C MET A 8 8.05 -3.69 6.82
N ILE A 9 8.18 -2.37 6.94
CA ILE A 9 9.48 -1.70 7.11
C ILE A 9 10.12 -2.08 8.45
N LYS A 10 9.35 -2.08 9.54
CA LYS A 10 9.88 -2.50 10.86
C LYS A 10 10.36 -3.95 10.84
N ASP A 11 9.55 -4.80 10.23
CA ASP A 11 9.82 -6.24 10.19
C ASP A 11 10.98 -6.58 9.25
N VAL A 12 11.19 -5.84 8.16
CA VAL A 12 12.35 -6.09 7.29
C VAL A 12 13.66 -5.76 7.99
N LEU A 13 13.69 -4.66 8.77
CA LEU A 13 14.86 -4.31 9.58
C LEU A 13 15.15 -5.39 10.64
N LYS A 14 14.08 -5.94 11.26
CA LYS A 14 14.20 -7.04 12.21
C LYS A 14 14.70 -8.32 11.54
N ALA A 15 14.11 -8.68 10.40
CA ALA A 15 14.45 -9.89 9.65
C ALA A 15 15.92 -9.89 9.24
N LEU A 16 16.43 -8.75 8.76
CA LEU A 16 17.85 -8.61 8.40
C LEU A 16 18.77 -8.70 9.62
N LYS A 17 18.41 -8.06 10.73
CA LYS A 17 19.23 -8.08 11.95
C LYS A 17 19.35 -9.48 12.56
N GLU A 18 18.27 -10.26 12.48
CA GLU A 18 18.16 -11.58 13.11
C GLU A 18 18.37 -12.74 12.14
N PHE A 19 18.68 -12.47 10.85
CA PHE A 19 18.71 -13.48 9.78
C PHE A 19 17.44 -14.36 9.73
N ASN A 20 16.29 -13.75 10.03
CA ASN A 20 15.03 -14.46 10.17
C ASN A 20 14.32 -14.62 8.81
N LYS A 21 14.64 -15.72 8.12
CA LYS A 21 14.05 -16.06 6.82
C LYS A 21 12.54 -16.23 6.83
N SER A 22 11.96 -16.69 7.95
CA SER A 22 10.52 -16.86 8.08
C SER A 22 9.82 -15.49 8.05
N LEU A 23 10.33 -14.52 8.80
CA LEU A 23 9.81 -13.15 8.80
C LEU A 23 10.00 -12.49 7.43
N ALA A 24 11.13 -12.71 6.75
CA ALA A 24 11.36 -12.24 5.39
C ALA A 24 10.32 -12.79 4.38
N GLN A 25 9.99 -14.08 4.47
CA GLN A 25 8.92 -14.67 3.65
C GLN A 25 7.54 -14.09 3.98
N GLU A 26 7.26 -13.81 5.24
CA GLU A 26 6.00 -13.19 5.66
C GLU A 26 5.85 -11.78 5.08
N ILE A 27 6.92 -10.98 5.06
CA ILE A 27 6.92 -9.64 4.45
C ILE A 27 6.54 -9.73 2.97
N ASN A 28 7.10 -10.68 2.22
CA ASN A 28 6.73 -10.90 0.82
C ASN A 28 5.23 -11.22 0.65
N ARG A 29 4.65 -12.04 1.54
CA ARG A 29 3.20 -12.34 1.50
C ARG A 29 2.34 -11.14 1.86
N ARG A 30 2.83 -10.24 2.73
CA ARG A 30 2.11 -9.01 3.07
C ARG A 30 2.15 -7.99 1.93
N ASP A 31 3.18 -8.00 1.11
CA ASP A 31 3.28 -7.19 -0.11
C ASP A 31 2.11 -7.51 -1.08
N ASP A 32 1.80 -8.79 -1.28
CA ASP A 32 0.64 -9.21 -2.09
C ASP A 32 -0.68 -8.61 -1.56
N ASN A 33 -0.82 -8.47 -0.24
CA ASN A 33 -1.99 -7.85 0.36
C ASN A 33 -2.01 -6.33 0.13
N VAL A 34 -0.85 -5.67 0.16
CA VAL A 34 -0.71 -4.24 -0.18
C VAL A 34 -1.09 -4.01 -1.64
N ASP A 35 -0.65 -4.87 -2.57
CA ASP A 35 -1.01 -4.81 -3.98
C ASP A 35 -2.51 -4.93 -4.22
N ARG A 36 -3.16 -5.91 -3.57
CA ARG A 36 -4.61 -6.09 -3.65
C ARG A 36 -5.35 -4.86 -3.13
N LEU A 37 -4.92 -4.31 -2.00
CA LEU A 37 -5.50 -3.10 -1.43
C LEU A 37 -5.30 -1.87 -2.32
N TYR A 38 -4.11 -1.74 -2.92
CA TYR A 38 -3.80 -0.71 -3.88
C TYR A 38 -4.76 -0.77 -5.08
N LEU A 39 -4.93 -1.94 -5.69
CA LEU A 39 -5.87 -2.14 -6.80
C LEU A 39 -7.30 -1.84 -6.39
N PHE A 40 -7.71 -2.26 -5.19
CA PHE A 40 -9.03 -1.96 -4.65
C PHE A 40 -9.25 -0.44 -4.54
N ILE A 41 -8.34 0.30 -3.91
CA ILE A 41 -8.45 1.74 -3.75
C ILE A 41 -8.47 2.45 -5.11
N VAL A 42 -7.63 2.04 -6.06
CA VAL A 42 -7.64 2.59 -7.43
C VAL A 42 -9.00 2.40 -8.11
N ARG A 43 -9.64 1.24 -7.93
CA ARG A 43 -11.00 1.01 -8.47
C ARG A 43 -12.03 1.94 -7.81
N GLN A 44 -11.97 2.12 -6.50
CA GLN A 44 -12.86 3.05 -5.79
C GLN A 44 -12.68 4.49 -6.28
N LEU A 45 -11.44 4.96 -6.44
CA LEU A 45 -11.15 6.30 -6.96
C LEU A 45 -11.67 6.47 -8.40
N LYS A 46 -11.47 5.47 -9.27
CA LYS A 46 -12.01 5.49 -10.65
C LYS A 46 -13.53 5.58 -10.67
N PHE A 47 -14.20 4.89 -9.76
CA PHE A 47 -15.65 4.92 -9.63
C PHE A 47 -16.14 6.28 -9.12
N ALA A 48 -15.46 6.85 -8.13
CA ALA A 48 -15.77 8.18 -7.58
C ALA A 48 -15.66 9.28 -8.64
N VAL A 49 -14.63 9.26 -9.50
CA VAL A 49 -14.48 10.25 -10.58
C VAL A 49 -15.69 10.32 -11.52
N ARG A 50 -16.43 9.21 -11.69
CA ARG A 50 -17.61 9.13 -12.56
C ARG A 50 -18.92 9.47 -11.85
N ASN A 51 -18.92 9.61 -10.52
CA ASN A 51 -20.13 9.77 -9.73
C ASN A 51 -19.92 10.75 -8.57
N ILE A 52 -20.46 11.96 -8.72
CA ILE A 52 -20.26 13.04 -7.75
C ILE A 52 -20.87 12.73 -6.37
N ALA A 53 -21.96 11.95 -6.32
CA ALA A 53 -22.55 11.53 -5.05
C ALA A 53 -21.61 10.61 -4.26
N ILE A 54 -20.74 9.87 -4.95
CA ILE A 54 -19.73 9.00 -4.32
C ILE A 54 -18.54 9.81 -3.84
N VAL A 55 -18.12 10.83 -4.58
CA VAL A 55 -17.08 11.79 -4.15
C VAL A 55 -17.42 12.35 -2.77
N SER A 56 -18.65 12.85 -2.58
CA SER A 56 -19.08 13.38 -1.28
C SER A 56 -19.17 12.31 -0.19
N LYS A 57 -19.67 11.10 -0.50
CA LYS A 57 -19.69 9.98 0.46
C LYS A 57 -18.30 9.53 0.91
N MET A 58 -17.28 9.70 0.07
CA MET A 58 -15.88 9.42 0.40
C MET A 58 -15.20 10.58 1.17
N GLY A 59 -15.93 11.64 1.50
CA GLY A 59 -15.39 12.82 2.17
C GLY A 59 -14.53 13.71 1.26
N LEU A 60 -14.61 13.52 -0.05
CA LEU A 60 -13.90 14.33 -1.04
C LEU A 60 -14.76 15.52 -1.46
N ARG A 61 -14.12 16.64 -1.79
CA ARG A 61 -14.82 17.88 -2.16
C ARG A 61 -15.14 17.91 -3.65
N ASN A 62 -14.23 17.38 -4.48
CA ASN A 62 -14.42 17.36 -5.92
C ASN A 62 -13.71 16.14 -6.55
N PRO A 63 -14.11 15.71 -7.77
CA PRO A 63 -13.50 14.56 -8.45
C PRO A 63 -11.98 14.65 -8.64
N ARG A 64 -11.41 15.86 -8.75
CA ARG A 64 -9.95 16.04 -8.95
C ARG A 64 -9.15 15.66 -7.70
N ASP A 65 -9.75 15.66 -6.51
CA ASP A 65 -9.11 15.17 -5.28
C ASP A 65 -8.66 13.70 -5.44
N CYS A 66 -9.38 12.91 -6.24
CA CYS A 66 -9.03 11.52 -6.54
C CYS A 66 -7.64 11.38 -7.18
N LEU A 67 -7.16 12.39 -7.91
CA LEU A 67 -5.82 12.40 -8.50
C LEU A 67 -4.74 12.46 -7.42
N GLY A 68 -4.93 13.30 -6.40
CA GLY A 68 -4.01 13.39 -5.25
C GLY A 68 -3.96 12.08 -4.47
N TYR A 69 -5.14 11.52 -4.14
CA TYR A 69 -5.22 10.22 -3.45
C TYR A 69 -4.63 9.07 -4.27
N ARG A 70 -4.77 9.10 -5.60
CA ARG A 70 -4.15 8.12 -6.50
C ARG A 70 -2.63 8.11 -6.37
N LEU A 71 -2.00 9.29 -6.28
CA LEU A 71 -0.56 9.44 -6.09
C LEU A 71 -0.12 8.94 -4.71
N ILE A 72 -0.85 9.31 -3.65
CA ILE A 72 -0.56 8.88 -2.27
C ILE A 72 -0.56 7.35 -2.20
N VAL A 73 -1.60 6.71 -2.74
CA VAL A 73 -1.75 5.24 -2.69
C VAL A 73 -0.65 4.56 -3.49
N LYS A 74 -0.22 5.09 -4.65
CA LYS A 74 0.95 4.56 -5.37
C LYS A 74 2.25 4.76 -4.58
N SER A 75 2.39 5.86 -3.84
CA SER A 75 3.58 6.08 -3.03
C SER A 75 3.68 5.07 -1.88
N VAL A 76 2.57 4.74 -1.24
CA VAL A 76 2.55 3.74 -0.15
C VAL A 76 2.82 2.32 -0.67
N GLU A 77 2.27 1.94 -1.83
CA GLU A 77 2.59 0.64 -2.45
C GLU A 77 4.09 0.54 -2.79
N ARG A 78 4.70 1.57 -3.41
CA ARG A 78 6.14 1.54 -3.71
C ARG A 78 7.01 1.32 -2.47
N VAL A 79 6.61 1.87 -1.33
CA VAL A 79 7.33 1.66 -0.05
C VAL A 79 7.21 0.20 0.41
N ALA A 80 6.06 -0.44 0.22
CA ALA A 80 5.88 -1.87 0.49
C ALA A 80 6.77 -2.72 -0.44
N ASP A 81 6.78 -2.42 -1.76
CA ASP A 81 7.65 -3.12 -2.71
C ASP A 81 9.13 -3.02 -2.30
N HIS A 82 9.56 -1.85 -1.79
CA HIS A 82 10.92 -1.67 -1.31
C HIS A 82 11.20 -2.56 -0.09
N ALA A 83 10.27 -2.64 0.87
CA ALA A 83 10.41 -3.56 2.00
C ALA A 83 10.48 -5.03 1.54
N ALA A 84 9.65 -5.44 0.58
CA ALA A 84 9.68 -6.80 0.02
C ALA A 84 10.98 -7.09 -0.75
N ARG A 85 11.48 -6.13 -1.55
CA ARG A 85 12.79 -6.27 -2.23
C ARG A 85 13.93 -6.42 -1.24
N ILE A 86 13.93 -5.65 -0.15
CA ILE A 86 14.95 -5.75 0.90
C ILE A 86 14.84 -7.10 1.62
N ALA A 87 13.62 -7.59 1.88
CA ALA A 87 13.40 -8.88 2.52
C ALA A 87 13.98 -10.05 1.71
N LYS A 88 14.10 -9.92 0.38
CA LYS A 88 14.73 -10.93 -0.49
C LYS A 88 16.26 -10.97 -0.40
N LEU A 89 16.90 -10.04 0.33
CA LEU A 89 18.36 -10.00 0.52
C LEU A 89 18.86 -10.84 1.71
N GLY A 90 17.98 -11.19 2.66
CA GLY A 90 18.31 -12.01 3.85
C GLY A 90 17.79 -13.44 3.73
#